data_AF-R7HSP4-F1
#
_entry.id   AF-R7HSP4-F1
#
_cell.length_a   1.000
_cell.length_b   1.000
_cell.length_c   1.000
_cell.angle_alpha   90.00
_cell.angle_beta   90.00
_cell.angle_gamma   90.00
#
_symmetry.space_group_name_H-M   'P 1'
#
loop_
_entity.id
_entity.type
_entity.pdbx_description
1 polymer ?
#
loop_
_entity_poly.entity_id
_entity_poly.type
_entity_poly.pdbx_seq_one_letter_code
_entity_poly.pdbx_strand_id
1 'polypeptide(L)'
;MNAKENMIIIKNEIKTNQVERCQYNPSTQKMQVEFSNGKMYPYNANNVKCLKNPAILDGNSYRISRAGKVFYGIVEIYIFKDGNSSYWHICFNNGTERDYKEDKYASLDVLCHFPMNMLIRDTKMLDEKESSYAMHPATHIDFLIYSMVSKKPVLAVEVDGYTYHKTGTAQASRDQLKNHILKLYEIPFLRLRTNGSGEKEKIIEILDTLVR
;
A
#
# COMPACT_ATOMS: atom_id res chain seq x y z
N MET A 1 -0.21 13.73 -26.90
CA MET A 1 0.26 14.51 -25.73
C MET A 1 1.62 13.97 -25.27
N ASN A 2 2.51 14.81 -24.74
CA ASN A 2 3.82 14.35 -24.24
C ASN A 2 3.66 13.63 -22.88
N ALA A 3 3.97 12.33 -22.83
CA ALA A 3 3.84 11.48 -21.64
C ALA A 3 4.87 11.77 -20.54
N LYS A 4 6.01 12.39 -20.89
CA LYS A 4 7.02 12.87 -19.93
C LYS A 4 6.58 14.11 -19.16
N GLU A 5 5.58 14.83 -19.66
CA GLU A 5 5.08 16.07 -19.07
C GLU A 5 3.66 15.96 -18.53
N ASN A 6 2.89 14.98 -19.02
CA ASN A 6 1.47 14.86 -18.74
C ASN A 6 1.09 13.39 -18.46
N MET A 7 0.20 13.20 -17.49
CA MET A 7 -0.47 11.91 -17.24
C MET A 7 -1.98 12.13 -17.28
N ILE A 8 -2.66 11.46 -18.23
CA ILE A 8 -4.10 11.56 -18.43
C ILE A 8 -4.79 10.31 -17.92
N ILE A 9 -5.71 10.50 -16.98
CA ILE A 9 -6.52 9.44 -16.39
C ILE A 9 -7.99 9.74 -16.64
N ILE A 10 -8.71 8.78 -17.21
CA ILE A 10 -10.14 8.89 -17.49
C ILE A 10 -10.84 7.72 -16.81
N LYS A 11 -11.78 8.02 -15.90
CA LYS A 11 -12.50 7.00 -15.10
C LYS A 11 -11.54 6.00 -14.43
N ASN A 12 -10.47 6.50 -13.83
CA ASN A 12 -9.41 5.74 -13.15
C ASN A 12 -8.52 4.85 -14.05
N GLU A 13 -8.64 4.95 -15.38
CA GLU A 13 -7.75 4.29 -16.32
C GLU A 13 -6.76 5.27 -16.94
N ILE A 14 -5.49 4.87 -17.04
CA ILE A 14 -4.46 5.67 -17.72
C ILE A 14 -4.75 5.66 -19.23
N LYS A 15 -4.83 6.84 -19.84
CA LYS A 15 -5.15 7.05 -21.26
C LYS A 15 -4.17 8.01 -21.96
N THR A 16 -3.05 8.37 -21.32
CA THR A 16 -2.07 9.36 -21.82
C THR A 16 -1.74 9.16 -23.31
N ASN A 17 -1.37 7.95 -23.72
CA ASN A 17 -0.97 7.65 -25.11
C ASN A 17 -2.13 7.67 -26.13
N GLN A 18 -3.37 7.70 -25.65
CA GLN A 18 -4.58 7.76 -26.48
C GLN A 18 -5.15 9.18 -26.59
N VAL A 19 -4.60 10.14 -25.85
CA VAL A 19 -5.12 11.50 -25.74
C VAL A 19 -4.18 12.48 -26.39
N GLU A 20 -4.74 13.29 -27.28
CA GLU A 20 -4.03 14.36 -27.95
C GLU A 20 -4.14 15.67 -27.15
N ARG A 21 -5.34 15.98 -26.66
CA ARG A 21 -5.65 17.22 -25.94
C ARG A 21 -6.68 16.99 -24.83
N CYS A 22 -6.46 17.63 -23.69
CA CYS A 22 -7.36 17.63 -22.53
C CYS A 22 -7.55 19.08 -22.07
N GLN A 23 -8.77 19.61 -22.11
CA GLN A 23 -9.06 21.00 -21.74
C GLN A 23 -10.40 21.16 -21.02
N TYR A 24 -10.42 22.00 -19.99
CA TYR A 24 -11.67 22.37 -19.33
C TYR A 24 -12.43 23.39 -20.15
N ASN A 25 -13.73 23.16 -20.36
CA ASN A 25 -14.64 24.10 -20.98
C ASN A 25 -15.53 24.74 -19.90
N PRO A 26 -15.32 26.03 -19.55
CA PRO A 26 -16.08 26.71 -18.51
C PRO A 26 -17.58 26.83 -18.79
N SER A 27 -18.00 26.96 -20.05
CA SER A 27 -19.41 27.16 -20.40
C SER A 27 -20.25 25.91 -20.20
N THR A 28 -19.63 24.73 -20.36
CA THR A 28 -20.31 23.43 -20.19
C THR A 28 -19.94 22.75 -18.87
N GLN A 29 -18.99 23.31 -18.11
CA GLN A 29 -18.39 22.71 -16.92
C GLN A 29 -17.87 21.27 -17.14
N LYS A 30 -17.41 20.98 -18.36
CA LYS A 30 -16.94 19.65 -18.77
C LYS A 30 -15.49 19.70 -19.26
N MET A 31 -14.81 18.57 -19.10
CA MET A 31 -13.52 18.33 -19.72
C MET A 31 -13.72 17.85 -21.15
N GLN A 32 -13.19 18.60 -22.11
CA GLN A 32 -13.10 18.22 -23.51
C GLN A 32 -11.84 17.40 -23.70
N VAL A 33 -12.01 16.12 -24.04
CA VAL A 33 -10.90 15.20 -24.32
C VAL A 33 -10.93 14.84 -25.79
N GLU A 34 -9.86 15.18 -26.48
CA GLU A 34 -9.59 14.80 -27.87
C GLU A 34 -8.63 13.61 -27.87
N PHE A 35 -9.09 12.51 -28.48
CA PHE A 35 -8.30 11.30 -28.62
C PHE A 35 -7.47 11.35 -29.90
N SER A 36 -6.38 10.58 -29.96
CA SER A 36 -5.46 10.52 -31.11
C SER A 36 -6.10 10.05 -32.42
N ASN A 37 -7.35 9.59 -32.37
CA ASN A 37 -8.15 9.25 -33.56
C ASN A 37 -9.03 10.42 -34.06
N GLY A 38 -8.82 11.63 -33.54
CA GLY A 38 -9.57 12.85 -33.86
C GLY A 38 -10.95 12.95 -33.21
N LYS A 39 -11.39 11.94 -32.44
CA LYS A 39 -12.69 12.00 -31.76
C LYS A 39 -12.59 12.83 -30.49
N MET A 40 -13.55 13.73 -30.32
CA MET A 40 -13.67 14.57 -29.12
C MET A 40 -14.89 14.15 -28.30
N TYR A 41 -14.69 13.98 -26.99
CA TYR A 41 -15.74 13.60 -26.06
C TYR A 41 -15.74 14.52 -24.83
N PRO A 42 -16.93 15.01 -24.41
CA PRO A 42 -17.07 15.75 -23.17
C PRO A 42 -17.23 14.79 -21.98
N TYR A 43 -16.43 14.99 -20.93
CA TYR A 43 -16.50 14.24 -19.67
C TYR A 43 -16.81 15.18 -18.51
N ASN A 44 -17.43 14.64 -17.46
CA ASN A 44 -17.49 15.33 -16.17
C ASN A 44 -16.07 15.56 -15.65
N ALA A 45 -15.81 16.74 -15.08
CA ALA A 45 -14.48 17.10 -14.59
C ALA A 45 -13.93 16.07 -13.58
N ASN A 46 -14.77 15.57 -12.68
CA ASN A 46 -14.37 14.57 -11.68
C ASN A 46 -13.92 13.22 -12.28
N ASN A 47 -14.26 12.94 -13.54
CA ASN A 47 -13.88 11.70 -14.22
C ASN A 47 -12.55 11.81 -14.97
N VAL A 48 -11.95 13.00 -15.05
CA VAL A 48 -10.75 13.24 -15.84
C VAL A 48 -9.69 13.92 -14.97
N LYS A 49 -8.51 13.32 -14.90
CA LYS A 49 -7.35 13.93 -14.25
C LYS A 49 -6.28 14.16 -15.31
N CYS A 50 -5.83 15.41 -15.41
CA CYS A 50 -4.77 15.82 -16.32
C CYS A 50 -3.60 16.32 -15.46
N LEU A 51 -2.79 15.38 -14.99
CA LEU A 51 -1.67 15.62 -14.07
C LEU A 51 -0.47 16.12 -14.86
N LYS A 52 0.30 17.05 -14.27
CA LYS A 52 1.47 17.69 -14.86
C LYS A 52 2.59 17.81 -13.83
N ASN A 53 3.75 18.30 -14.26
CA ASN A 53 4.90 18.58 -13.40
C ASN A 53 5.38 17.35 -12.61
N PRO A 54 5.77 16.26 -13.30
CA PRO A 54 6.21 15.07 -12.61
C PRO A 54 7.53 15.31 -11.87
N ALA A 55 7.72 14.58 -10.77
CA ALA A 55 9.06 14.39 -10.23
C ALA A 55 9.84 13.46 -11.17
N ILE A 56 11.10 13.80 -11.44
CA ILE A 56 11.96 13.04 -12.35
C ILE A 56 13.01 12.31 -11.51
N LEU A 57 13.11 11.00 -11.70
CA LEU A 57 14.13 10.17 -11.07
C LEU A 57 15.05 9.57 -12.15
N ASP A 58 16.34 9.50 -11.83
CA ASP A 58 17.32 8.76 -12.63
C ASP A 58 17.04 7.26 -12.53
N GLY A 59 16.77 6.62 -13.66
CA GLY A 59 16.43 5.20 -13.74
C GLY A 59 17.52 4.27 -13.22
N ASN A 60 18.79 4.69 -13.28
CA ASN A 60 19.91 3.87 -12.84
C ASN A 60 20.05 3.80 -11.32
N SER A 61 19.45 4.75 -10.61
CA SER A 61 19.49 4.84 -9.16
C SER A 61 18.45 3.95 -8.46
N TYR A 62 17.53 3.33 -9.21
CA TYR A 62 16.41 2.56 -8.65
C TYR A 62 16.30 1.15 -9.25
N ARG A 63 15.87 0.20 -8.41
CA ARG A 63 15.45 -1.13 -8.86
C ARG A 63 13.94 -1.24 -8.79
N ILE A 64 13.29 -1.32 -9.95
CA ILE A 64 11.83 -1.46 -10.04
C ILE A 64 11.45 -2.91 -10.32
N SER A 65 10.39 -3.37 -9.69
CA SER A 65 9.77 -4.66 -9.98
C SER A 65 8.26 -4.57 -9.92
N ARG A 66 7.57 -5.39 -10.72
CA ARG A 66 6.12 -5.55 -10.68
C ARG A 66 5.76 -7.02 -10.75
N ALA A 67 4.87 -7.48 -9.87
CA ALA A 67 4.42 -8.87 -9.81
C ALA A 67 5.60 -9.89 -9.80
N GLY A 68 6.61 -9.64 -8.97
CA GLY A 68 7.82 -10.47 -8.86
C GLY A 68 8.83 -10.33 -10.01
N LYS A 69 8.49 -9.63 -11.10
CA LYS A 69 9.40 -9.43 -12.22
C LYS A 69 10.14 -8.10 -12.09
N VAL A 70 11.47 -8.18 -12.02
CA VAL A 70 12.37 -7.01 -12.04
C VAL A 70 12.42 -6.44 -13.45
N PHE A 71 12.34 -5.12 -13.55
CA PHE A 71 12.53 -4.37 -14.77
C PHE A 71 14.01 -3.99 -14.93
N TYR A 72 14.52 -4.09 -16.15
CA TYR A 72 15.91 -3.76 -16.50
C TYR A 72 15.92 -2.71 -17.60
N GLY A 73 17.03 -1.99 -17.72
CA GLY A 73 17.22 -0.97 -18.77
C GLY A 73 16.34 0.27 -18.58
N ILE A 74 16.03 0.64 -17.33
CA ILE A 74 15.26 1.86 -17.03
C ILE A 74 16.21 3.06 -17.11
N VAL A 75 15.82 4.09 -17.84
CA VAL A 75 16.63 5.29 -18.08
C VAL A 75 16.10 6.48 -17.28
N GLU A 76 14.79 6.72 -17.33
CA GLU A 76 14.13 7.81 -16.62
C GLU A 76 12.79 7.33 -16.06
N ILE A 77 12.40 7.87 -14.91
CA ILE A 77 11.10 7.62 -14.28
C ILE A 77 10.46 8.97 -13.97
N TYR A 78 9.23 9.16 -14.45
CA TYR A 78 8.43 10.36 -14.24
C TYR A 78 7.26 10.02 -13.32
N ILE A 79 7.19 10.67 -12.15
CA ILE A 79 6.19 10.40 -11.12
C ILE A 79 5.20 11.56 -11.06
N PHE A 80 3.94 11.26 -11.39
CA PHE A 80 2.81 12.17 -11.28
C PHE A 80 2.03 11.88 -9.99
N LYS A 81 1.73 12.91 -9.21
CA LYS A 81 1.01 12.79 -7.93
C LYS A 81 -0.44 13.23 -8.05
N ASP A 82 -1.32 12.55 -7.32
CA ASP A 82 -2.77 12.79 -7.24
C ASP A 82 -3.24 12.40 -5.84
N GLY A 83 -3.12 13.33 -4.89
CA GLY A 83 -3.28 13.05 -3.46
C GLY A 83 -2.30 11.96 -3.01
N ASN A 84 -2.84 10.88 -2.42
CA ASN A 84 -2.07 9.72 -1.96
C ASN A 84 -1.72 8.71 -3.06
N SER A 85 -2.18 8.93 -4.30
CA SER A 85 -1.85 8.06 -5.44
C SER A 85 -0.69 8.65 -6.23
N SER A 86 0.19 7.77 -6.71
CA SER A 86 1.21 8.10 -7.70
C SER A 86 0.97 7.34 -8.99
N TYR A 87 1.36 7.94 -10.10
CA TYR A 87 1.38 7.33 -11.43
C TYR A 87 2.78 7.49 -12.01
N TRP A 88 3.36 6.40 -12.47
CA TRP A 88 4.73 6.34 -12.95
C TRP A 88 4.70 6.16 -14.46
N HIS A 89 5.42 7.01 -15.18
CA HIS A 89 5.78 6.81 -16.57
C HIS A 89 7.25 6.41 -16.62
N ILE A 90 7.54 5.21 -17.11
CA ILE A 90 8.88 4.61 -17.10
C ILE A 90 9.41 4.51 -18.53
N CYS A 91 10.57 5.12 -18.78
CA CYS A 91 11.27 5.07 -20.05
C CYS A 91 12.40 4.03 -20.03
N PHE A 92 12.45 3.18 -21.05
CA PHE A 92 13.45 2.13 -21.18
C PHE A 92 14.49 2.46 -22.27
N ASN A 93 15.69 1.92 -22.15
CA ASN A 93 16.81 2.16 -23.06
C ASN A 93 16.58 1.63 -24.49
N ASN A 94 15.63 0.71 -24.66
CA ASN A 94 15.19 0.21 -25.97
C ASN A 94 14.14 1.12 -26.64
N GLY A 95 13.86 2.30 -26.07
CA GLY A 95 12.88 3.25 -26.57
C GLY A 95 11.43 2.93 -26.22
N THR A 96 11.15 1.82 -25.53
CA THR A 96 9.80 1.53 -25.05
C THR A 96 9.47 2.34 -23.80
N GLU A 97 8.19 2.65 -23.61
CA GLU A 97 7.68 3.42 -22.48
C GLU A 97 6.46 2.72 -21.89
N ARG A 98 6.27 2.83 -20.58
CA ARG A 98 5.14 2.18 -19.89
C ARG A 98 4.63 3.00 -18.73
N ASP A 99 3.30 3.03 -18.61
CA ASP A 99 2.59 3.70 -17.53
C ASP A 99 2.08 2.72 -16.48
N TYR A 100 2.21 3.11 -15.22
CA TYR A 100 1.78 2.33 -14.07
C TYR A 100 1.08 3.22 -13.06
N LYS A 101 -0.04 2.78 -12.51
CA LYS A 101 -0.51 3.29 -11.23
C LYS A 101 0.33 2.62 -10.15
N GLU A 102 0.90 3.41 -9.24
CA GLU A 102 1.61 2.90 -8.09
C GLU A 102 0.66 2.07 -7.22
N ASP A 103 1.13 0.89 -6.82
CA ASP A 103 0.48 0.09 -5.80
C ASP A 103 1.27 0.29 -4.51
N LYS A 104 0.72 1.12 -3.62
CA LYS A 104 1.32 1.53 -2.35
C LYS A 104 1.73 0.34 -1.48
N TYR A 105 1.03 -0.79 -1.62
CA TYR A 105 1.26 -1.98 -0.79
C TYR A 105 2.00 -3.09 -1.52
N ALA A 106 2.49 -2.86 -2.74
CA ALA A 106 3.16 -3.88 -3.56
C ALA A 106 4.44 -4.44 -2.93
N SER A 107 5.05 -3.73 -1.98
CA SER A 107 6.22 -4.21 -1.22
C SER A 107 5.87 -4.95 0.06
N LEU A 108 4.59 -5.10 0.37
CA LEU A 108 4.11 -5.81 1.56
C LEU A 108 3.67 -7.22 1.19
N ASP A 109 3.79 -8.11 2.16
CA ASP A 109 3.26 -9.47 2.10
C ASP A 109 2.76 -9.88 3.50
N VAL A 110 2.03 -10.99 3.57
CA VAL A 110 1.31 -11.43 4.78
C VAL A 110 1.69 -12.85 5.13
N LEU A 111 2.05 -13.07 6.39
CA LEU A 111 2.22 -14.40 6.97
C LEU A 111 1.05 -14.68 7.91
N CYS A 112 0.39 -15.82 7.74
CA CYS A 112 -0.69 -16.26 8.61
C CYS A 112 -0.13 -17.13 9.75
N HIS A 113 -0.71 -17.01 10.94
CA HIS A 113 -0.37 -17.83 12.11
C HIS A 113 1.14 -17.84 12.41
N PHE A 114 1.73 -16.64 12.46
CA PHE A 114 3.17 -16.47 12.61
C PHE A 114 3.59 -16.66 14.07
N PRO A 115 4.52 -17.59 14.39
CA PRO A 115 4.92 -17.84 15.78
C PRO A 115 5.49 -16.59 16.45
N MET A 116 4.99 -16.27 17.64
CA MET A 116 5.41 -15.07 18.36
C MET A 116 6.89 -15.11 18.76
N ASN A 117 7.42 -16.30 19.04
CA ASN A 117 8.83 -16.51 19.35
C ASN A 117 9.78 -16.28 18.15
N MET A 118 9.27 -16.29 16.92
CA MET A 118 10.03 -15.90 15.73
C MET A 118 10.05 -14.38 15.54
N LEU A 119 9.02 -13.69 16.04
CA LEU A 119 8.89 -12.23 16.01
C LEU A 119 9.72 -11.58 17.13
N ILE A 120 9.61 -12.09 18.35
CA ILE A 120 10.26 -11.55 19.56
C ILE A 120 11.43 -12.46 19.94
N ARG A 121 12.61 -12.24 19.34
CA ARG A 121 13.79 -13.10 19.56
C ARG A 121 14.63 -12.72 20.77
N ASP A 122 14.76 -11.42 21.04
CA ASP A 122 15.46 -10.93 22.22
C ASP A 122 14.43 -10.74 23.33
N THR A 123 14.51 -11.49 24.43
CA THR A 123 13.54 -11.45 25.54
C THR A 123 13.96 -10.52 26.68
N LYS A 124 15.04 -9.75 26.54
CA LYS A 124 15.58 -8.91 27.64
C LYS A 124 14.62 -7.88 28.19
N MET A 125 13.65 -7.43 27.40
CA MET A 125 12.66 -6.45 27.85
C MET A 125 11.44 -7.09 28.52
N LEU A 126 11.28 -8.42 28.40
CA LEU A 126 10.13 -9.15 28.91
C LEU A 126 10.31 -9.54 30.37
N ASP A 127 9.23 -9.50 31.14
CA ASP A 127 9.19 -10.21 32.42
C ASP A 127 9.11 -11.74 32.22
N GLU A 128 9.24 -12.52 33.29
CA GLU A 128 9.21 -13.99 33.22
C GLU A 128 7.91 -14.53 32.62
N LYS A 129 6.77 -13.88 32.91
CA LYS A 129 5.44 -14.30 32.47
C LYS A 129 5.27 -14.02 30.97
N GLU A 130 5.68 -12.84 30.53
CA GLU A 130 5.68 -12.45 29.13
C GLU A 130 6.65 -13.29 28.30
N SER A 131 7.85 -13.55 28.82
CA SER A 131 8.83 -14.41 28.16
C SER A 131 8.28 -15.83 27.99
N SER A 132 7.69 -16.40 29.05
CA SER A 132 7.04 -17.72 28.96
C SER A 132 5.89 -17.73 27.94
N TYR A 133 5.05 -16.68 27.93
CA TYR A 133 3.95 -16.56 26.98
C TYR A 133 4.42 -16.41 25.53
N ALA A 134 5.39 -15.53 25.27
CA ALA A 134 5.92 -15.25 23.94
C ALA A 134 6.67 -16.45 23.35
N MET A 135 7.39 -17.21 24.19
CA MET A 135 8.17 -18.37 23.78
C MET A 135 7.33 -19.63 23.58
N HIS A 136 6.08 -19.64 24.08
CA HIS A 136 5.21 -20.80 23.99
C HIS A 136 4.87 -21.13 22.51
N PRO A 137 5.05 -22.39 22.04
CA PRO A 137 4.84 -22.75 20.64
C PRO A 137 3.42 -22.53 20.09
N ALA A 138 2.42 -22.48 20.98
CA ALA A 138 1.04 -22.20 20.61
C ALA A 138 0.70 -20.69 20.50
N THR A 139 1.63 -19.81 20.85
CA THR A 139 1.41 -18.36 20.78
C THR A 139 1.78 -17.83 19.40
N HIS A 140 0.78 -17.37 18.65
CA HIS A 140 0.92 -16.92 17.28
C HIS A 140 0.32 -15.53 17.09
N ILE A 141 0.84 -14.78 16.13
CA ILE A 141 0.19 -13.62 15.52
C ILE A 141 -0.69 -14.12 14.37
N ASP A 142 -1.97 -13.75 14.33
CA ASP A 142 -2.88 -14.29 13.31
C ASP A 142 -2.48 -13.88 11.90
N PHE A 143 -2.16 -12.60 11.69
CA PHE A 143 -1.57 -12.11 10.44
C PHE A 143 -0.42 -11.15 10.74
N LEU A 144 0.75 -11.43 10.19
CA LEU A 144 1.88 -10.53 10.21
C LEU A 144 2.09 -9.93 8.83
N ILE A 145 1.81 -8.64 8.69
CA ILE A 145 2.15 -7.87 7.49
C ILE A 145 3.60 -7.44 7.63
N TYR A 146 4.42 -7.70 6.61
CA TYR A 146 5.85 -7.41 6.63
C TYR A 146 6.32 -6.81 5.31
N SER A 147 7.45 -6.10 5.34
CA SER A 147 8.10 -5.60 4.13
C SER A 147 8.86 -6.72 3.44
N MET A 148 8.54 -7.00 2.18
CA MET A 148 9.30 -7.95 1.36
C MET A 148 10.73 -7.48 1.08
N VAL A 149 10.99 -6.16 1.15
CA VAL A 149 12.30 -5.56 0.89
C VAL A 149 13.20 -5.65 2.13
N SER A 150 12.75 -5.13 3.27
CA SER A 150 13.57 -5.09 4.50
C SER A 150 13.40 -6.31 5.40
N LYS A 151 12.40 -7.16 5.12
CA LYS A 151 11.96 -8.30 5.96
C LYS A 151 11.48 -7.91 7.35
N LYS A 152 11.30 -6.61 7.62
CA LYS A 152 10.81 -6.13 8.92
C LYS A 152 9.29 -6.27 9.02
N PRO A 153 8.76 -6.58 10.22
CA PRO A 153 7.33 -6.52 10.49
C PRO A 153 6.85 -5.07 10.33
N VAL A 154 5.65 -4.91 9.75
CA VAL A 154 5.00 -3.62 9.54
C VAL A 154 3.77 -3.49 10.43
N LEU A 155 2.89 -4.49 10.43
CA LEU A 155 1.67 -4.49 11.24
C LEU A 155 1.31 -5.92 11.65
N ALA A 156 1.09 -6.14 12.94
CA ALA A 156 0.46 -7.35 13.45
C ALA A 156 -1.07 -7.18 13.46
N VAL A 157 -1.82 -8.15 12.96
CA VAL A 157 -3.28 -8.15 13.00
C VAL A 157 -3.75 -9.40 13.74
N GLU A 158 -4.62 -9.18 14.73
CA GLU A 158 -5.22 -10.21 15.58
C GLU A 158 -6.73 -10.26 15.34
N VAL A 159 -7.31 -11.46 15.41
CA VAL A 159 -8.75 -11.69 15.20
C VAL A 159 -9.41 -12.20 16.47
N ASP A 160 -10.39 -11.44 16.92
CA ASP A 160 -11.06 -11.55 18.20
C ASP A 160 -12.44 -12.21 18.06
N GLY A 161 -12.56 -13.44 18.56
CA GLY A 161 -13.78 -14.22 18.51
C GLY A 161 -14.87 -13.69 19.45
N TYR A 162 -16.07 -13.46 18.92
CA TYR A 162 -17.22 -12.86 19.64
C TYR A 162 -17.53 -13.46 21.01
N THR A 163 -17.43 -14.78 21.19
CA THR A 163 -17.94 -15.50 22.37
C THR A 163 -17.03 -15.44 23.61
N TYR A 164 -15.79 -14.95 23.50
CA TYR A 164 -14.78 -15.15 24.56
C TYR A 164 -14.18 -13.87 25.17
N HIS A 165 -14.63 -12.67 24.77
CA HIS A 165 -14.16 -11.38 25.34
C HIS A 165 -14.99 -10.90 26.54
N LYS A 166 -15.22 -11.77 27.53
CA LYS A 166 -15.65 -11.29 28.85
C LYS A 166 -14.42 -10.90 29.65
N THR A 167 -14.45 -9.74 30.30
CA THR A 167 -13.41 -9.32 31.25
C THR A 167 -13.21 -10.41 32.30
N GLY A 168 -11.96 -10.83 32.51
CA GLY A 168 -11.60 -11.90 33.46
C GLY A 168 -11.43 -13.30 32.86
N THR A 169 -11.56 -13.50 31.55
CA THR A 169 -11.23 -14.79 30.92
C THR A 169 -9.72 -14.99 30.75
N ALA A 170 -9.28 -16.27 30.68
CA ALA A 170 -7.90 -16.59 30.34
C ALA A 170 -7.47 -16.00 28.99
N GLN A 171 -8.40 -15.88 28.03
CA GLN A 171 -8.15 -15.24 26.75
C GLN A 171 -7.88 -13.75 26.91
N ALA A 172 -8.68 -13.02 27.68
CA ALA A 172 -8.45 -11.60 27.94
C ALA A 172 -7.07 -11.34 28.57
N SER A 173 -6.63 -12.20 29.48
CA SER A 173 -5.29 -12.12 30.08
C SER A 173 -4.17 -12.38 29.05
N ARG A 174 -4.36 -13.34 28.14
CA ARG A 174 -3.40 -13.63 27.06
C ARG A 174 -3.33 -12.48 26.05
N ASP A 175 -4.48 -11.93 25.68
CA ASP A 175 -4.59 -10.78 24.79
C ASP A 175 -3.89 -9.55 25.38
N GLN A 176 -4.04 -9.30 26.69
CA GLN A 176 -3.34 -8.23 27.39
C GLN A 176 -1.82 -8.41 27.37
N LEU A 177 -1.32 -9.63 27.64
CA LEU A 177 0.11 -9.95 27.52
C LEU A 177 0.61 -9.68 26.11
N LYS A 178 -0.09 -10.20 25.10
CA LYS A 178 0.30 -10.03 23.70
C LYS A 178 0.35 -8.55 23.29
N ASN A 179 -0.66 -7.78 23.67
CA ASN A 179 -0.71 -6.34 23.40
C ASN A 179 0.44 -5.59 24.09
N HIS A 180 0.77 -5.97 25.33
CA HIS A 180 1.87 -5.35 26.06
C HIS A 180 3.22 -5.62 25.39
N ILE A 181 3.47 -6.88 25.03
CA ILE A 181 4.69 -7.30 24.34
C ILE A 181 4.82 -6.59 22.98
N LEU A 182 3.78 -6.60 22.14
CA LEU A 182 3.83 -5.91 20.84
C LEU A 182 4.13 -4.42 20.99
N LYS A 183 3.54 -3.77 22.00
CA LYS A 183 3.82 -2.36 22.31
C LYS A 183 5.26 -2.14 22.78
N LEU A 184 5.81 -3.04 23.60
CA LEU A 184 7.17 -2.93 24.14
C LEU A 184 8.24 -3.01 23.05
N TYR A 185 8.01 -3.84 22.04
CA TYR A 185 8.90 -3.99 20.88
C TYR A 185 8.56 -3.03 19.73
N GLU A 186 7.70 -2.04 19.99
CA GLU A 186 7.29 -1.02 19.02
C GLU A 186 6.71 -1.61 17.72
N ILE A 187 6.03 -2.76 17.82
CA ILE A 187 5.36 -3.40 16.70
C ILE A 187 3.92 -2.89 16.65
N PRO A 188 3.54 -2.12 15.61
CA PRO A 188 2.16 -1.69 15.45
C PRO A 188 1.24 -2.90 15.38
N PHE A 189 0.07 -2.80 16.02
CA PHE A 189 -0.90 -3.88 15.98
C PHE A 189 -2.35 -3.39 15.90
N LEU A 190 -3.21 -4.21 15.30
CA LEU A 190 -4.64 -3.99 15.16
C LEU A 190 -5.39 -5.26 15.60
N ARG A 191 -6.42 -5.12 16.43
CA ARG A 191 -7.34 -6.22 16.74
C ARG A 191 -8.67 -6.02 16.03
N LEU A 192 -9.15 -7.06 15.35
CA LEU A 192 -10.38 -7.06 14.59
C LEU A 192 -11.36 -8.07 15.19
N ARG A 193 -12.57 -7.63 15.51
CA ARG A 193 -13.60 -8.51 16.04
C ARG A 193 -14.28 -9.28 14.92
N THR A 194 -14.60 -10.55 15.12
CA THR A 194 -15.31 -11.38 14.12
C THR A 194 -16.73 -10.91 13.82
N ASN A 195 -17.31 -10.10 14.71
CA ASN A 195 -18.62 -9.46 14.53
C ASN A 195 -18.50 -7.96 14.21
N GLY A 196 -17.30 -7.52 13.81
CA GLY A 196 -17.04 -6.16 13.38
C GLY A 196 -17.55 -5.90 11.96
N SER A 197 -17.30 -4.68 11.52
CA SER A 197 -17.38 -4.29 10.12
C SER A 197 -16.28 -3.27 9.81
N GLY A 198 -15.97 -3.13 8.53
CA GLY A 198 -14.98 -2.16 8.05
C GLY A 198 -13.54 -2.59 8.30
N GLU A 199 -13.26 -3.89 8.37
CA GLU A 199 -11.94 -4.47 8.62
C GLU A 199 -10.92 -3.98 7.58
N LYS A 200 -11.33 -3.97 6.31
CA LYS A 200 -10.50 -3.51 5.20
C LYS A 200 -10.12 -2.04 5.39
N GLU A 201 -11.09 -1.19 5.69
CA GLU A 201 -10.89 0.26 5.86
C GLU A 201 -9.94 0.54 7.03
N LYS A 202 -10.10 -0.17 8.17
CA LYS A 202 -9.23 -0.04 9.34
C LYS A 202 -7.80 -0.48 9.06
N ILE A 203 -7.61 -1.58 8.33
CA ILE A 203 -6.27 -2.04 7.92
C ILE A 203 -5.63 -1.00 7.01
N ILE A 204 -6.36 -0.49 6.01
CA ILE A 204 -5.85 0.53 5.08
C ILE A 204 -5.47 1.80 5.84
N GLU A 205 -6.32 2.29 6.75
CA GLU A 205 -6.06 3.50 7.53
C GLU A 205 -4.76 3.38 8.33
N ILE A 206 -4.52 2.25 8.99
CA ILE A 206 -3.26 2.03 9.72
C ILE A 206 -2.08 1.88 8.76
N LEU A 207 -2.18 1.06 7.72
CA LEU A 207 -1.11 0.89 6.74
C LEU A 207 -0.74 2.21 6.06
N ASP A 208 -1.71 3.11 5.84
CA ASP A 208 -1.46 4.43 5.27
C ASP A 208 -0.57 5.31 6.15
N THR A 209 -0.59 5.11 7.48
CA THR A 209 0.29 5.80 8.43
C THR A 209 1.69 5.16 8.53
N LEU A 210 1.79 3.86 8.26
CA LEU A 210 3.00 3.06 8.43
C LEU A 210 3.85 2.98 7.16
N VAL A 211 3.20 3.03 5.99
CA VAL A 211 3.86 2.95 4.68
C VAL A 211 3.74 4.30 3.99
N ARG A 212 4.90 4.87 3.63
CA ARG A 212 5.02 6.17 2.98
C ARG A 212 5.40 6.00 1.52
#